data_AF-A0A7C4ZA97-F1
#
_entry.id   AF-A0A7C4ZA97-F1
#
_cell.length_a   1.000
_cell.length_b   1.000
_cell.length_c   1.000
_cell.angle_alpha   90.00
_cell.angle_beta   90.00
_cell.angle_gamma   90.00
#
_symmetry.space_group_name_H-M   'P 1'
#
loop_
_entity.id
_entity.type
_entity.pdbx_description
1 polymer ?
#
loop_
_entity_poly.entity_id
_entity_poly.type
_entity_poly.pdbx_seq_one_letter_code
_entity_poly.pdbx_strand_id
1 'polypeptide(L)'
;MAELKGKRVLVTGSALRIGRAISLALAREGANLVLHYNTSESQVLTLKNEVENIGVDAFIIKMDLSEPMAGEKLSNTVLSEVGNIDILVNNASIYPEDDFSNILYSDFIKSINIHAWTPFQLSRCIFNTGNRGLVINLLDTRLWGYDKNHLSYFLGKSLLATLTKVMAIELAPHVRVNAIAPGLILPPPGKDNDYLQKLSKTNLLQKYGNEEDIVKAVMFLADSDFITGQVIFVDGGRFLLGQNYYGTI
;
A
#
# COMPACT_ATOMS: atom_id res chain seq x y z
N MET A 1 13.02 -17.48 1.41
CA MET A 1 11.86 -17.38 2.32
C MET A 1 12.25 -16.30 3.28
N ALA A 2 11.53 -15.18 3.24
CA ALA A 2 11.93 -13.98 3.93
C ALA A 2 12.02 -14.27 5.43
N GLU A 3 13.11 -13.87 6.09
CA GLU A 3 13.26 -14.05 7.54
C GLU A 3 12.39 -13.02 8.28
N LEU A 4 11.08 -13.26 8.29
CA LEU A 4 10.06 -12.38 8.88
C LEU A 4 9.74 -12.72 10.34
N LYS A 5 10.24 -13.86 10.83
CA LYS A 5 10.00 -14.30 12.20
C LYS A 5 10.46 -13.25 13.21
N GLY A 6 9.52 -12.77 14.01
CA GLY A 6 9.77 -11.76 15.05
C GLY A 6 9.91 -10.32 14.54
N LYS A 7 9.90 -10.11 13.21
CA LYS A 7 9.87 -8.76 12.61
C LYS A 7 8.54 -8.09 12.93
N ARG A 8 8.57 -6.77 13.15
CA ARG A 8 7.37 -5.97 13.40
C ARG A 8 6.98 -5.23 12.13
N VAL A 9 5.74 -5.45 11.67
CA VAL A 9 5.26 -4.93 10.39
C VAL A 9 4.02 -4.06 10.59
N LEU A 10 4.13 -2.78 10.23
CA LEU A 10 2.99 -1.85 10.22
C LEU A 10 2.29 -1.91 8.85
N VAL A 11 1.00 -2.27 8.84
CA VAL A 11 0.16 -2.25 7.64
C VAL A 11 -0.95 -1.22 7.80
N THR A 12 -0.92 -0.16 6.98
CA THR A 12 -1.98 0.86 7.02
C THR A 12 -3.21 0.40 6.25
N GLY A 13 -4.42 0.58 6.81
CA GLY A 13 -5.65 0.13 6.14
C GLY A 13 -5.74 -1.40 6.09
N SER A 14 -5.29 -2.05 7.16
CA SER A 14 -5.11 -3.50 7.26
C SER A 14 -6.42 -4.29 7.35
N ALA A 15 -7.50 -3.67 7.82
CA ALA A 15 -8.73 -4.37 8.21
C ALA A 15 -9.44 -5.10 7.05
N LEU A 16 -9.24 -4.66 5.80
CA LEU A 16 -10.05 -5.06 4.66
C LEU A 16 -9.20 -5.30 3.41
N ARG A 17 -9.74 -6.12 2.49
CA ARG A 17 -9.24 -6.29 1.11
C ARG A 17 -7.74 -6.62 1.09
N ILE A 18 -6.98 -6.00 0.18
CA ILE A 18 -5.53 -6.18 0.00
C ILE A 18 -4.77 -6.05 1.33
N GLY A 19 -5.09 -5.05 2.16
CA GLY A 19 -4.44 -4.86 3.45
C GLY A 19 -4.60 -6.05 4.39
N ARG A 20 -5.78 -6.68 4.38
CA ARG A 20 -6.07 -7.89 5.16
C ARG A 20 -5.29 -9.08 4.65
N ALA A 21 -5.28 -9.29 3.34
CA ALA A 21 -4.54 -10.38 2.70
C ALA A 21 -3.03 -10.28 2.98
N ILE A 22 -2.45 -9.08 2.87
CA ILE A 22 -1.05 -8.80 3.21
C ILE A 22 -0.79 -9.12 4.69
N SER A 23 -1.64 -8.64 5.59
CA SER A 23 -1.44 -8.84 7.04
C SER A 23 -1.44 -10.32 7.43
N LEU A 24 -2.39 -11.10 6.91
CA LEU A 24 -2.43 -12.55 7.17
C LEU A 24 -1.25 -13.30 6.57
N ALA A 25 -0.80 -12.92 5.39
CA ALA A 25 0.36 -13.56 4.76
C ALA A 25 1.65 -13.28 5.55
N LEU A 26 1.87 -12.03 5.96
CA LEU A 26 3.01 -11.67 6.82
C LEU A 26 2.99 -12.41 8.17
N ALA A 27 1.80 -12.53 8.77
CA ALA A 27 1.63 -13.29 10.02
C ALA A 27 2.02 -14.76 9.86
N ARG A 28 1.65 -15.39 8.75
CA ARG A 28 2.01 -16.79 8.45
C ARG A 28 3.51 -17.01 8.27
N GLU A 29 4.25 -15.98 7.86
CA GLU A 29 5.71 -15.98 7.81
C GLU A 29 6.37 -15.62 9.15
N GLY A 30 5.57 -15.47 10.23
CA GLY A 30 6.06 -15.26 11.59
C GLY A 30 6.26 -13.81 12.00
N ALA A 31 5.80 -12.84 11.18
CA ALA A 31 5.86 -11.43 11.55
C ALA A 31 4.83 -11.09 12.64
N ASN A 32 5.19 -10.17 13.54
CA ASN A 32 4.26 -9.50 14.43
C ASN A 32 3.65 -8.29 13.72
N LEU A 33 2.35 -8.06 13.88
CA LEU A 33 1.60 -7.10 13.08
C LEU A 33 1.18 -5.89 13.89
N VAL A 34 1.35 -4.71 13.31
CA VAL A 34 0.65 -3.49 13.73
C VAL A 34 -0.41 -3.17 12.69
N LEU A 35 -1.66 -3.43 13.06
CA LEU A 35 -2.85 -3.36 12.23
C LEU A 35 -3.49 -1.97 12.39
N HIS A 36 -3.26 -1.10 11.41
CA HIS A 36 -3.89 0.22 11.39
C HIS A 36 -5.25 0.21 10.68
N TYR A 37 -6.23 0.92 11.24
CA TYR A 37 -7.56 1.18 10.65
C TYR A 37 -8.05 2.60 10.96
N ASN A 38 -9.04 3.09 10.19
CA ASN A 38 -9.77 4.32 10.51
C ASN A 38 -11.20 4.00 11.01
N THR A 39 -12.03 3.43 10.14
CA THR A 39 -13.47 3.21 10.43
C THR A 39 -13.88 1.74 10.57
N SER A 40 -13.04 0.79 10.15
CA SER A 40 -13.34 -0.65 10.08
C SER A 40 -13.01 -1.44 11.36
N GLU A 41 -13.56 -1.02 12.49
CA GLU A 41 -13.23 -1.57 13.82
C GLU A 41 -13.56 -3.07 13.96
N SER A 42 -14.76 -3.48 13.56
CA SER A 42 -15.17 -4.89 13.68
C SER A 42 -14.30 -5.82 12.82
N GLN A 43 -13.89 -5.35 11.65
CA GLN A 43 -13.06 -6.12 10.73
C GLN A 43 -11.62 -6.21 11.21
N VAL A 44 -11.05 -5.14 11.79
CA VAL A 44 -9.69 -5.20 12.34
C VAL A 44 -9.61 -6.06 13.59
N LEU A 45 -10.67 -6.08 14.43
CA LEU A 45 -10.75 -6.98 15.59
C LEU A 45 -10.81 -8.45 15.16
N THR A 46 -11.57 -8.75 14.10
CA THR A 46 -11.61 -10.08 13.50
C THR A 46 -10.22 -10.47 12.99
N LEU A 47 -9.56 -9.59 12.23
CA LEU A 47 -8.21 -9.82 11.72
C LEU A 47 -7.19 -10.04 12.84
N LYS A 48 -7.24 -9.26 13.93
CA LYS A 48 -6.36 -9.45 15.09
C LYS A 48 -6.50 -10.86 15.64
N ASN A 49 -7.72 -11.34 15.89
CA ASN A 49 -7.94 -12.70 16.38
C ASN A 49 -7.38 -13.77 15.41
N GLU A 50 -7.55 -13.58 14.10
CA GLU A 50 -7.00 -14.49 13.10
C GLU A 50 -5.47 -14.50 13.10
N VAL A 51 -4.83 -13.33 13.25
CA VAL A 51 -3.37 -13.21 13.36
C VAL A 51 -2.84 -13.84 14.65
N GLU A 52 -3.48 -13.60 15.79
CA GLU A 52 -3.09 -14.21 17.07
C GLU A 52 -3.28 -15.73 17.07
N ASN A 53 -4.32 -16.24 16.38
CA ASN A 53 -4.51 -17.68 16.17
C ASN A 53 -3.42 -18.34 15.30
N ILE A 54 -2.71 -17.56 14.48
CA ILE A 54 -1.53 -18.04 13.73
C ILE A 54 -0.31 -18.18 14.68
N GLY A 55 -0.33 -17.52 15.84
CA GLY A 55 0.71 -17.60 16.86
C GLY A 55 1.72 -16.46 16.86
N VAL A 56 1.34 -15.29 16.34
CA VAL A 56 2.15 -14.05 16.35
C VAL A 56 1.39 -12.90 17.00
N ASP A 57 2.11 -11.89 17.48
CA ASP A 57 1.48 -10.74 18.14
C ASP A 57 0.78 -9.82 17.13
N ALA A 58 -0.38 -9.28 17.52
CA ALA A 58 -1.10 -8.28 16.74
C ALA A 58 -1.51 -7.08 17.59
N PHE A 59 -1.10 -5.88 17.19
CA PHE A 59 -1.46 -4.61 17.81
C PHE A 59 -2.44 -3.87 16.91
N ILE A 60 -3.46 -3.24 17.47
CA ILE A 60 -4.44 -2.45 16.71
C ILE A 60 -4.22 -0.98 17.02
N ILE A 61 -4.13 -0.14 15.99
CA ILE A 61 -4.08 1.32 16.16
C ILE A 61 -5.11 1.99 15.25
N LYS A 62 -5.99 2.79 15.86
CA LYS A 62 -6.96 3.62 15.16
C LYS A 62 -6.37 4.99 14.86
N MET A 63 -6.39 5.43 13.60
CA MET A 63 -5.99 6.79 13.23
C MET A 63 -6.66 7.24 11.94
N ASP A 64 -7.00 8.53 11.85
CA ASP A 64 -7.31 9.15 10.56
C ASP A 64 -6.02 9.64 9.91
N LEU A 65 -5.65 9.04 8.78
CA LEU A 65 -4.41 9.36 8.04
C LEU A 65 -4.52 10.59 7.14
N SER A 66 -5.69 11.24 7.08
CA SER A 66 -5.89 12.46 6.31
C SER A 66 -5.46 13.73 7.05
N GLU A 67 -5.11 13.63 8.33
CA GLU A 67 -4.64 14.75 9.12
C GLU A 67 -3.16 15.08 8.83
N PRO A 68 -2.74 16.36 8.80
CA PRO A 68 -1.37 16.76 8.44
C PRO A 68 -0.27 16.16 9.30
N MET A 69 -0.57 15.76 10.54
CA MET A 69 0.41 15.18 11.47
C MET A 69 0.15 13.69 11.75
N ALA A 70 -0.69 13.03 10.95
CA ALA A 70 -1.13 11.67 11.22
C ALA A 70 0.04 10.67 11.22
N GLY A 71 0.99 10.77 10.29
CA GLY A 71 2.13 9.85 10.24
C GLY A 71 3.06 9.99 11.45
N GLU A 72 3.28 11.22 11.93
CA GLU A 72 4.07 11.45 13.14
C GLU A 72 3.35 10.93 14.40
N LYS A 73 2.06 11.24 14.54
CA LYS A 73 1.24 10.74 15.66
C LYS A 73 1.19 9.22 15.69
N LEU A 74 0.92 8.59 14.54
CA LEU A 74 0.89 7.14 14.42
C LEU A 74 2.26 6.53 14.76
N SER A 75 3.35 7.10 14.27
CA SER A 75 4.70 6.61 14.59
C SER A 75 5.01 6.68 16.09
N ASN A 76 4.62 7.77 16.75
CA ASN A 76 4.82 7.92 18.19
C ASN A 76 4.01 6.89 18.98
N THR A 77 2.75 6.67 18.62
CA THR A 77 1.90 5.63 19.23
C THR A 77 2.50 4.24 19.04
N VAL A 78 2.94 3.91 17.83
CA VAL A 78 3.58 2.63 17.52
C VAL A 78 4.84 2.43 18.35
N LEU A 79 5.71 3.46 18.41
CA LEU A 79 6.95 3.38 19.17
C LEU A 79 6.69 3.18 20.67
N SER A 80 5.66 3.84 21.22
CA SER A 80 5.32 3.70 22.65
C SER A 80 4.66 2.37 23.01
N GLU A 81 3.80 1.84 22.15
CA GLU A 81 3.00 0.64 22.45
C GLU A 81 3.66 -0.66 21.99
N VAL A 82 4.49 -0.58 20.95
CA VAL A 82 5.02 -1.75 20.22
C VAL A 82 6.55 -1.73 20.11
N GLY A 83 7.12 -0.54 19.91
CA GLY A 83 8.54 -0.33 19.67
C GLY A 83 8.87 -0.10 18.19
N ASN A 84 10.11 -0.36 17.80
CA ASN A 84 10.58 -0.13 16.43
C ASN A 84 9.89 -1.06 15.42
N ILE A 85 9.57 -0.51 14.25
CA ILE A 85 9.03 -1.24 13.09
C ILE A 85 10.15 -1.58 12.12
N ASP A 86 10.17 -2.82 11.64
CA ASP A 86 11.12 -3.29 10.62
C ASP A 86 10.58 -3.07 9.20
N ILE A 87 9.27 -3.24 9.01
CA ILE A 87 8.63 -3.16 7.68
C ILE A 87 7.39 -2.28 7.76
N LEU A 88 7.25 -1.37 6.81
CA LEU A 88 6.07 -0.55 6.61
C LEU A 88 5.41 -0.86 5.27
N VAL A 89 4.13 -1.20 5.33
CA VAL A 89 3.27 -1.34 4.14
C VAL A 89 2.27 -0.20 4.14
N ASN A 90 2.52 0.81 3.29
CA ASN A 90 1.60 1.92 3.06
C ASN A 90 0.50 1.48 2.09
N ASN A 91 -0.59 0.94 2.63
CA ASN A 91 -1.73 0.41 1.87
C ASN A 91 -3.02 1.25 1.99
N ALA A 92 -3.18 2.04 3.06
CA ALA A 92 -4.38 2.85 3.26
C ALA A 92 -4.66 3.77 2.06
N SER A 93 -5.94 3.87 1.69
CA SER A 93 -6.33 4.62 0.52
C SER A 93 -7.78 5.08 0.60
N ILE A 94 -8.04 6.28 0.12
CA ILE A 94 -9.36 6.77 -0.30
C ILE A 94 -9.41 6.85 -1.83
N TYR A 95 -10.62 6.95 -2.39
CA TYR A 95 -10.83 6.98 -3.84
C TYR A 95 -11.97 7.95 -4.20
N PRO A 96 -11.76 9.28 -4.03
CA PRO A 96 -12.76 10.28 -4.37
C PRO A 96 -13.01 10.32 -5.89
N GLU A 97 -14.27 10.39 -6.29
CA GLU A 97 -14.68 10.63 -7.67
C GLU A 97 -14.69 12.15 -7.92
N ASP A 98 -13.66 12.64 -8.61
CA ASP A 98 -13.50 14.06 -8.95
C ASP A 98 -12.69 14.29 -10.24
N ASP A 99 -12.94 15.45 -10.85
CA ASP A 99 -12.26 15.92 -12.04
C ASP A 99 -11.96 17.43 -11.94
N PHE A 100 -11.41 18.01 -13.00
CA PHE A 100 -11.05 19.43 -13.02
C PHE A 100 -12.22 20.39 -12.77
N SER A 101 -13.45 19.99 -13.11
CA SER A 101 -14.63 20.84 -13.01
C SER A 101 -15.21 20.89 -11.60
N ASN A 102 -14.98 19.86 -10.78
CA ASN A 102 -15.64 19.69 -9.48
C ASN A 102 -14.70 19.36 -8.31
N ILE A 103 -13.39 19.31 -8.53
CA ILE A 103 -12.41 19.04 -7.47
C ILE A 103 -12.58 19.98 -6.27
N LEU A 104 -12.69 19.39 -5.08
CA LEU A 104 -12.74 20.12 -3.82
C LEU A 104 -11.35 20.13 -3.16
N TYR A 105 -10.95 21.28 -2.63
CA TYR A 105 -9.69 21.41 -1.88
C TYR A 105 -9.58 20.38 -0.75
N SER A 106 -10.69 20.05 -0.08
CA SER A 106 -10.72 19.03 0.97
C SER A 106 -10.34 17.64 0.46
N ASP A 107 -10.84 17.21 -0.70
CA ASP A 107 -10.58 15.87 -1.23
C ASP A 107 -9.17 15.78 -1.81
N PHE A 108 -8.70 16.88 -2.41
CA PHE A 108 -7.32 17.05 -2.84
C PHE A 108 -6.36 16.89 -1.65
N ILE A 109 -6.52 17.68 -0.60
CA ILE A 109 -5.62 17.62 0.57
C ILE A 109 -5.72 16.28 1.30
N LYS A 110 -6.93 15.72 1.47
CA LYS A 110 -7.07 14.37 2.05
C LYS A 110 -6.32 13.31 1.24
N SER A 111 -6.39 13.38 -0.10
CA SER A 111 -5.68 12.44 -0.98
C SER A 111 -4.17 12.62 -0.89
N ILE A 112 -3.67 13.86 -0.90
CA ILE A 112 -2.25 14.15 -0.68
C ILE A 112 -1.77 13.62 0.68
N ASN A 113 -2.55 13.82 1.74
CA ASN A 113 -2.18 13.38 3.09
C ASN A 113 -2.15 11.86 3.19
N ILE A 114 -3.23 11.17 2.82
CA ILE A 114 -3.33 9.71 2.94
C ILE A 114 -2.34 9.01 2.00
N HIS A 115 -2.21 9.46 0.75
CA HIS A 115 -1.44 8.74 -0.25
C HIS A 115 0.04 9.12 -0.26
N ALA A 116 0.45 10.29 0.21
CA ALA A 116 1.85 10.73 0.07
C ALA A 116 2.47 11.23 1.37
N TRP A 117 1.86 12.24 2.02
CA TRP A 117 2.48 12.90 3.17
C TRP A 117 2.57 11.98 4.39
N THR A 118 1.52 11.25 4.72
CA THR A 118 1.54 10.27 5.81
C THR A 118 2.54 9.14 5.55
N PRO A 119 2.57 8.48 4.36
CA PRO A 119 3.63 7.55 3.98
C PRO A 119 5.05 8.10 4.15
N PHE A 120 5.29 9.35 3.75
CA PHE A 120 6.58 10.02 3.94
C PHE A 120 6.94 10.16 5.42
N GLN A 121 6.01 10.67 6.24
CA GLN A 121 6.22 10.82 7.68
C GLN A 121 6.54 9.48 8.37
N LEU A 122 5.76 8.43 8.08
CA LEU A 122 5.98 7.09 8.61
C LEU A 122 7.34 6.52 8.20
N SER A 123 7.71 6.69 6.92
CA SER A 123 9.02 6.23 6.41
C SER A 123 10.19 6.94 7.08
N ARG A 124 10.06 8.25 7.32
CA ARG A 124 11.06 9.05 8.04
C ARG A 124 11.21 8.59 9.50
N CYS A 125 10.11 8.24 10.16
CA CYS A 125 10.17 7.72 11.53
C CYS A 125 10.92 6.38 11.61
N ILE A 126 10.73 5.48 10.64
CA ILE A 126 11.48 4.22 10.57
C ILE A 126 12.97 4.48 10.36
N PHE A 127 13.31 5.37 9.41
CA PHE A 127 14.70 5.75 9.14
C PHE A 127 15.39 6.34 10.37
N ASN A 128 14.71 7.22 11.11
CA ASN A 128 15.26 7.87 12.30
C ASN A 128 15.57 6.90 13.45
N THR A 129 15.09 5.65 13.42
CA THR A 129 15.51 4.62 14.39
C THR A 129 16.95 4.16 14.18
N GLY A 130 17.56 4.45 13.02
CA GLY A 130 18.90 4.01 12.64
C GLY A 130 18.99 2.52 12.27
N ASN A 131 17.88 1.77 12.35
CA ASN A 131 17.84 0.36 12.03
C ASN A 131 17.67 0.11 10.53
N ARG A 132 17.96 -1.12 10.10
CA ARG A 132 17.57 -1.58 8.77
C ARG A 132 16.05 -1.68 8.67
N GLY A 133 15.50 -1.28 7.52
CA GLY A 133 14.06 -1.38 7.30
C GLY A 133 13.64 -1.53 5.84
N LEU A 134 12.36 -1.80 5.65
CA LEU A 134 11.72 -1.91 4.34
C LEU A 134 10.41 -1.12 4.31
N VAL A 135 10.28 -0.22 3.34
CA VAL A 135 9.03 0.45 3.02
C VAL A 135 8.49 -0.10 1.70
N ILE A 136 7.22 -0.52 1.71
CA ILE A 136 6.47 -0.94 0.53
C ILE A 136 5.26 -0.01 0.38
N ASN A 137 5.22 0.72 -0.72
CA ASN A 137 4.15 1.64 -1.06
C ASN A 137 3.18 0.99 -2.06
N LEU A 138 1.89 0.92 -1.72
CA LEU A 138 0.87 0.48 -2.68
C LEU A 138 0.48 1.68 -3.56
N LEU A 139 0.85 1.61 -4.83
CA LEU A 139 0.47 2.54 -5.89
C LEU A 139 -0.81 2.05 -6.60
N ASP A 140 -0.91 2.34 -7.90
CA ASP A 140 -1.96 1.88 -8.81
C ASP A 140 -1.39 1.89 -10.24
N THR A 141 -1.70 0.88 -11.06
CA THR A 141 -1.30 0.83 -12.49
C THR A 141 -1.78 2.06 -13.27
N ARG A 142 -2.91 2.67 -12.86
CA ARG A 142 -3.49 3.86 -13.50
C ARG A 142 -2.55 5.05 -13.56
N LEU A 143 -1.51 5.11 -12.72
CA LEU A 143 -0.45 6.12 -12.81
C LEU A 143 0.31 6.10 -14.15
N TRP A 144 0.29 4.97 -14.85
CA TRP A 144 0.90 4.80 -16.18
C TRP A 144 -0.13 4.82 -17.33
N GLY A 145 -1.38 5.18 -17.01
CA GLY A 145 -2.42 5.57 -17.95
C GLY A 145 -3.03 6.91 -17.54
N TYR A 146 -4.27 7.17 -17.96
CA TYR A 146 -5.03 8.33 -17.50
C TYR A 146 -6.35 7.89 -16.87
N ASP A 147 -6.62 8.39 -15.67
CA ASP A 147 -7.91 8.29 -15.00
C ASP A 147 -8.54 9.68 -14.95
N LYS A 148 -9.61 9.89 -15.74
CA LYS A 148 -10.28 11.19 -15.84
C LYS A 148 -11.24 11.49 -14.69
N ASN A 149 -11.54 10.49 -13.86
CA ASN A 149 -12.64 10.56 -12.90
C ASN A 149 -12.16 10.59 -11.44
N HIS A 150 -10.85 10.59 -11.20
CA HIS A 150 -10.27 10.54 -9.85
C HIS A 150 -9.00 11.40 -9.78
N LEU A 151 -9.13 12.68 -10.08
CA LEU A 151 -8.01 13.63 -10.17
C LEU A 151 -7.23 13.74 -8.84
N SER A 152 -7.91 13.91 -7.71
CA SER A 152 -7.24 14.03 -6.40
C SER A 152 -6.47 12.77 -6.03
N TYR A 153 -7.06 11.60 -6.29
CA TYR A 153 -6.42 10.30 -6.10
C TYR A 153 -5.16 10.16 -6.96
N PHE A 154 -5.29 10.47 -8.26
CA PHE A 154 -4.20 10.35 -9.22
C PHE A 154 -3.01 11.23 -8.81
N LEU A 155 -3.26 12.48 -8.39
CA LEU A 155 -2.22 13.39 -7.93
C LEU A 155 -1.54 12.87 -6.64
N GLY A 156 -2.32 12.39 -5.67
CA GLY A 156 -1.79 11.79 -4.43
C GLY A 156 -0.88 10.59 -4.70
N LYS A 157 -1.34 9.64 -5.53
CA LYS A 157 -0.56 8.46 -5.92
C LYS A 157 0.65 8.79 -6.79
N SER A 158 0.56 9.81 -7.65
CA SER A 158 1.69 10.30 -8.46
C SER A 158 2.80 10.87 -7.57
N LEU A 159 2.43 11.61 -6.53
CA LEU A 159 3.37 12.10 -5.54
C LEU A 159 4.01 10.94 -4.77
N LEU A 160 3.25 9.92 -4.36
CA LEU A 160 3.80 8.72 -3.70
C LEU A 160 4.79 7.96 -4.60
N ALA A 161 4.51 7.85 -5.91
CA ALA A 161 5.42 7.21 -6.85
C ALA A 161 6.76 7.96 -6.96
N THR A 162 6.70 9.30 -6.93
CA THR A 162 7.90 10.15 -6.90
C THR A 162 8.63 10.00 -5.57
N LEU A 163 7.92 10.07 -4.45
CA LEU A 163 8.48 9.89 -3.10
C LEU A 163 9.13 8.52 -2.93
N THR A 164 8.60 7.46 -3.55
CA THR A 164 9.23 6.13 -3.51
C THR A 164 10.67 6.17 -4.03
N LYS A 165 10.93 6.90 -5.12
CA LYS A 165 12.28 7.06 -5.68
C LYS A 165 13.15 7.96 -4.80
N VAL A 166 12.61 9.10 -4.35
CA VAL A 166 13.34 10.05 -3.50
C VAL A 166 13.75 9.38 -2.18
N MET A 167 12.82 8.72 -1.49
CA MET A 167 13.10 8.01 -0.25
C MET A 167 14.03 6.81 -0.45
N ALA A 168 13.99 6.12 -1.60
CA ALA A 168 14.96 5.05 -1.88
C ALA A 168 16.41 5.57 -1.97
N ILE A 169 16.60 6.82 -2.44
CA ILE A 169 17.91 7.47 -2.50
C ILE A 169 18.31 7.99 -1.11
N GLU A 170 17.42 8.72 -0.45
CA GLU A 170 17.74 9.41 0.80
C GLU A 170 17.86 8.48 2.01
N LEU A 171 17.07 7.40 2.06
CA LEU A 171 17.05 6.50 3.21
C LEU A 171 18.07 5.35 3.11
N ALA A 172 18.77 5.24 1.97
CA ALA A 172 19.84 4.28 1.79
C ALA A 172 21.08 4.64 2.65
N PRO A 173 21.89 3.64 3.07
CA PRO A 173 21.71 2.20 2.88
C PRO A 173 20.79 1.54 3.95
N HIS A 174 20.19 2.32 4.84
CA HIS A 174 19.50 1.80 6.02
C HIS A 174 18.11 1.25 5.68
N VAL A 175 17.32 1.98 4.90
CA VAL A 175 15.94 1.61 4.57
C VAL A 175 15.80 1.44 3.07
N ARG A 176 15.29 0.27 2.64
CA ARG A 176 14.88 0.03 1.25
C ARG A 176 13.48 0.56 1.04
N VAL A 177 13.23 1.21 -0.08
CA VAL A 177 11.90 1.76 -0.40
C VAL A 177 11.48 1.30 -1.78
N ASN A 178 10.38 0.57 -1.86
CA ASN A 178 9.85 0.05 -3.11
C ASN A 178 8.34 0.27 -3.16
N ALA A 179 7.75 0.01 -4.32
CA ALA A 179 6.32 0.08 -4.52
C ALA A 179 5.80 -1.10 -5.32
N ILE A 180 4.50 -1.35 -5.16
CA ILE A 180 3.72 -2.29 -5.96
C ILE A 180 2.60 -1.46 -6.60
N ALA A 181 2.37 -1.65 -7.90
CA ALA A 181 1.29 -1.02 -8.65
C ALA A 181 0.25 -2.09 -9.05
N PRO A 182 -0.81 -2.28 -8.26
CA PRO A 182 -1.90 -3.20 -8.58
C PRO A 182 -2.67 -2.77 -9.83
N GLY A 183 -3.16 -3.74 -10.59
CA GLY A 183 -4.16 -3.53 -11.64
C GLY A 183 -5.57 -3.92 -11.22
N LEU A 184 -6.27 -4.62 -12.12
CA LEU A 184 -7.59 -5.20 -11.85
C LEU A 184 -7.44 -6.36 -10.85
N ILE A 185 -7.51 -6.08 -9.56
CA ILE A 185 -7.36 -7.09 -8.48
C ILE A 185 -8.70 -7.41 -7.81
N LEU A 186 -9.47 -6.39 -7.43
CA LEU A 186 -10.73 -6.53 -6.71
C LEU A 186 -11.78 -5.57 -7.27
N PRO A 187 -13.07 -5.96 -7.28
CA PRO A 187 -14.11 -5.06 -7.75
C PRO A 187 -14.24 -3.85 -6.81
N PRO A 188 -14.52 -2.65 -7.33
CA PRO A 188 -14.82 -1.50 -6.48
C PRO A 188 -16.12 -1.75 -5.69
N PRO A 189 -16.37 -0.98 -4.61
CA PRO A 189 -17.61 -1.08 -3.85
C PRO A 189 -18.84 -1.03 -4.76
N GLY A 190 -19.80 -1.96 -4.55
CA GLY A 190 -21.02 -2.04 -5.36
C GLY A 190 -20.86 -2.75 -6.72
N LYS A 191 -19.68 -3.30 -7.04
CA LYS A 191 -19.45 -4.17 -8.20
C LYS A 191 -19.05 -5.57 -7.75
N ASP A 192 -19.15 -6.51 -8.69
CA ASP A 192 -18.85 -7.93 -8.50
C ASP A 192 -17.74 -8.40 -9.47
N ASN A 193 -17.49 -9.71 -9.50
CA ASN A 193 -16.47 -10.28 -10.37
C ASN A 193 -16.83 -10.17 -11.86
N ASP A 194 -18.09 -10.00 -12.24
CA ASP A 194 -18.48 -9.79 -13.63
C ASP A 194 -17.94 -8.46 -14.17
N TYR A 195 -17.85 -7.43 -13.32
CA TYR A 195 -17.18 -6.18 -13.66
C TYR A 195 -15.70 -6.42 -14.01
N LEU A 196 -14.98 -7.20 -13.19
CA LEU A 196 -13.58 -7.53 -13.46
C LEU A 196 -13.44 -8.40 -14.71
N GLN A 197 -14.33 -9.37 -14.91
CA GLN A 197 -14.31 -10.26 -16.07
C GLN A 197 -14.50 -9.47 -17.37
N LYS A 198 -15.39 -8.48 -17.41
CA LYS A 198 -15.56 -7.59 -18.58
C LYS A 198 -14.30 -6.80 -18.89
N LEU A 199 -13.58 -6.35 -17.86
CA LEU A 199 -12.35 -5.58 -18.00
C LEU A 199 -11.10 -6.45 -18.20
N SER A 200 -11.15 -7.76 -17.96
CA SER A 200 -10.00 -8.67 -18.11
C SER A 200 -9.34 -8.60 -19.49
N LYS A 201 -10.14 -8.43 -20.54
CA LYS A 201 -9.70 -8.27 -21.94
C LYS A 201 -8.91 -7.00 -22.18
N THR A 202 -8.95 -6.05 -21.25
CA THR A 202 -8.17 -4.82 -21.30
C THR A 202 -6.73 -5.02 -20.78
N ASN A 203 -6.40 -6.19 -20.26
CA ASN A 203 -5.03 -6.55 -19.87
C ASN A 203 -4.37 -7.41 -20.96
N LEU A 204 -3.04 -7.33 -21.10
CA LEU A 204 -2.28 -8.14 -22.06
C LEU A 204 -2.43 -9.64 -21.80
N LEU A 205 -2.46 -10.05 -20.53
CA LEU A 205 -2.69 -11.45 -20.14
C LEU A 205 -4.16 -11.87 -20.23
N GLN A 206 -5.07 -10.98 -20.65
CA GLN A 206 -6.52 -11.22 -20.79
C GLN A 206 -7.20 -11.80 -19.54
N LYS A 207 -6.66 -11.49 -18.36
CA LYS A 207 -7.16 -11.91 -17.05
C LYS A 207 -7.01 -10.79 -16.03
N TYR A 208 -7.83 -10.81 -14.99
CA TYR A 208 -7.65 -9.99 -13.79
C TYR A 208 -6.85 -10.78 -12.74
N GLY A 209 -6.19 -10.07 -11.83
CA GLY A 209 -5.43 -10.67 -10.72
C GLY A 209 -6.28 -10.81 -9.47
N ASN A 210 -5.67 -11.20 -8.37
CA ASN A 210 -6.32 -11.26 -7.07
C ASN A 210 -5.38 -10.80 -5.95
N GLU A 211 -5.86 -10.81 -4.71
CA GLU A 211 -5.07 -10.37 -3.55
C GLU A 211 -3.79 -11.19 -3.34
N GLU A 212 -3.80 -12.49 -3.70
CA GLU A 212 -2.65 -13.38 -3.59
C GLU A 212 -1.51 -12.96 -4.55
N ASP A 213 -1.84 -12.41 -5.71
CA ASP A 213 -0.83 -11.86 -6.63
C ASP A 213 -0.11 -10.65 -6.00
N ILE A 214 -0.82 -9.83 -5.23
CA ILE A 214 -0.23 -8.70 -4.50
C ILE A 214 0.61 -9.18 -3.32
N VAL A 215 0.11 -10.18 -2.56
CA VAL A 215 0.85 -10.80 -1.46
C VAL A 215 2.18 -11.37 -1.95
N LYS A 216 2.21 -12.07 -3.08
CA LYS A 216 3.45 -12.60 -3.66
C LYS A 216 4.47 -11.51 -3.97
N ALA A 217 4.04 -10.36 -4.48
CA ALA A 217 4.93 -9.23 -4.72
C ALA A 217 5.47 -8.60 -3.42
N VAL A 218 4.63 -8.52 -2.37
CA VAL A 218 5.08 -8.08 -1.03
C VAL A 218 6.13 -9.03 -0.48
N MET A 219 5.89 -10.35 -0.53
CA MET A 219 6.83 -11.36 -0.04
C MET A 219 8.15 -11.34 -0.81
N PHE A 220 8.09 -11.17 -2.13
CA PHE A 220 9.29 -11.01 -2.96
C PHE A 220 10.15 -9.81 -2.54
N LEU A 221 9.53 -8.64 -2.30
CA LEU A 221 10.25 -7.45 -1.84
C LEU A 221 10.81 -7.60 -0.42
N ALA A 222 10.12 -8.36 0.43
CA ALA A 222 10.56 -8.70 1.78
C ALA A 222 11.77 -9.66 1.77
N ASP A 223 11.82 -10.62 0.85
CA ASP A 223 12.90 -11.61 0.70
C ASP A 223 14.14 -11.04 -0.03
N SER A 224 14.01 -9.90 -0.72
CA SER A 224 15.07 -9.37 -1.59
C SER A 224 15.79 -8.14 -1.03
N ASP A 225 17.01 -8.33 -0.52
CA ASP A 225 17.85 -7.27 0.06
C ASP A 225 18.54 -6.34 -0.95
N PHE A 226 18.57 -6.71 -2.23
CA PHE A 226 19.27 -5.93 -3.27
C PHE A 226 18.33 -5.08 -4.15
N ILE A 227 17.06 -4.92 -3.73
CA ILE A 227 16.06 -4.15 -4.47
C ILE A 227 15.62 -2.92 -3.66
N THR A 228 15.81 -1.74 -4.25
CA THR A 228 15.30 -0.45 -3.77
C THR A 228 14.94 0.45 -4.97
N GLY A 229 14.00 1.37 -4.78
CA GLY A 229 13.55 2.35 -5.78
C GLY A 229 12.66 1.79 -6.89
N GLN A 230 12.24 0.52 -6.81
CA GLN A 230 11.46 -0.13 -7.87
C GLN A 230 9.95 0.04 -7.68
N VAL A 231 9.24 0.03 -8.82
CA VAL A 231 7.78 -0.13 -8.87
C VAL A 231 7.49 -1.46 -9.58
N ILE A 232 6.94 -2.42 -8.85
CA ILE A 232 6.54 -3.71 -9.40
C ILE A 232 5.08 -3.65 -9.84
N PHE A 233 4.83 -3.78 -11.14
CA PHE A 233 3.47 -3.86 -11.68
C PHE A 233 2.89 -5.26 -11.50
N VAL A 234 1.72 -5.32 -10.87
CA VAL A 234 0.95 -6.56 -10.71
C VAL A 234 -0.42 -6.32 -11.34
N ASP A 235 -0.43 -6.23 -12.67
CA ASP A 235 -1.56 -5.67 -13.42
C ASP A 235 -1.90 -6.43 -14.72
N GLY A 236 -1.31 -7.61 -14.93
CA GLY A 236 -1.51 -8.39 -16.15
C GLY A 236 -0.97 -7.71 -17.42
N GLY A 237 -0.01 -6.79 -17.29
CA GLY A 237 0.61 -6.05 -18.39
C GLY A 237 -0.15 -4.80 -18.80
N ARG A 238 -1.11 -4.33 -17.99
CA ARG A 238 -1.95 -3.16 -18.30
C ARG A 238 -1.13 -1.89 -18.54
N PHE A 239 -0.07 -1.66 -17.75
CA PHE A 239 0.76 -0.45 -17.83
C PHE A 239 1.42 -0.24 -19.20
N LEU A 240 1.63 -1.30 -19.98
CA LEU A 240 2.27 -1.23 -21.31
C LEU A 240 1.32 -0.73 -22.40
N LEU A 241 0.00 -0.84 -22.21
CA LEU A 241 -0.98 -0.54 -23.26
C LEU A 241 -1.08 0.94 -23.62
N GLY A 242 -0.54 1.85 -22.78
CA GLY A 242 -0.42 3.28 -23.07
C GLY A 242 0.88 3.69 -23.79
N GLN A 243 1.83 2.78 -24.01
CA GLN A 243 3.19 3.09 -24.48
C GLN A 243 3.53 2.44 -25.84
N ASN A 244 2.53 2.05 -26.62
CA ASN A 244 2.75 1.41 -27.91
C ASN A 244 3.04 2.43 -29.02
N TYR A 245 4.19 2.28 -29.68
CA TYR A 245 4.60 3.11 -30.82
C TYR A 245 3.70 2.96 -32.07
N TYR A 246 2.94 1.86 -32.18
CA TYR A 246 2.15 1.52 -33.37
C TYR A 246 0.63 1.74 -33.20
N GLY A 247 0.18 2.40 -32.13
CA GLY A 247 -1.25 2.62 -31.85
C GLY A 247 -1.94 1.42 -31.18
N THR A 248 -3.14 1.68 -30.63
CA THR A 248 -3.96 0.73 -29.85
C THR A 248 -4.32 -0.53 -30.64
N ILE A 249 -4.03 -1.70 -30.06
CA ILE A 249 -4.58 -3.01 -30.45
C ILE A 249 -5.98 -3.13 -29.85
#